data_AF-A0A966NSW0-F1
#
_entry.id   AF-A0A966NSW0-F1
#
_cell.length_a   1.000
_cell.length_b   1.000
_cell.length_c   1.000
_cell.angle_alpha   90.00
_cell.angle_beta   90.00
_cell.angle_gamma   90.00
#
_symmetry.space_group_name_H-M   'P 1'
#
loop_
_entity.id
_entity.type
_entity.pdbx_description
1 polymer ?
#
loop_
_entity_poly.entity_id
_entity_poly.type
_entity_poly.pdbx_seq_one_letter_code
_entity_poly.pdbx_strand_id
1 'polypeptide(L)'
;QRDYSEDIASAVDQEIKSMIEGAHQEAYEILIENRSILDALVEELLEKETLHKEEIEVIFKNVASRPKRPAWTGSSDRQPSRIPPVALKPRNNHLNGVVEEKPKRKKKAAAKDE
;
A
#
# COMPACT_ATOMS: atom_id res chain seq x y z
N GLN A 1 11.15 30.93 -17.74
CA GLN A 1 12.18 30.39 -18.65
C GLN A 1 12.48 28.97 -18.17
N ARG A 2 12.50 27.97 -19.05
CA ARG A 2 12.80 26.58 -18.66
C ARG A 2 14.32 26.46 -18.57
N ASP A 3 14.86 26.45 -17.36
CA ASP A 3 16.31 26.43 -17.10
C ASP A 3 16.86 25.00 -17.05
N TYR A 4 16.62 24.22 -18.10
CA TYR A 4 17.18 22.87 -18.26
C TYR A 4 17.43 22.57 -19.75
N SER A 5 18.49 21.85 -20.07
CA SER A 5 18.78 21.41 -21.45
C SER A 5 17.65 20.52 -21.98
N GLU A 6 17.32 20.63 -23.27
CA GLU A 6 16.32 19.77 -23.93
C GLU A 6 16.61 18.28 -23.74
N ASP A 7 17.88 17.89 -23.73
CA ASP A 7 18.32 16.50 -23.51
C ASP A 7 17.93 15.98 -22.12
N ILE A 8 18.19 16.75 -21.05
CA ILE A 8 17.78 16.40 -19.68
C ILE A 8 16.26 16.32 -19.56
N ALA A 9 15.52 17.24 -20.18
CA ALA A 9 14.07 17.21 -20.16
C ALA A 9 13.52 15.95 -20.86
N SER A 10 14.09 15.59 -22.02
CA SER A 10 13.73 14.37 -22.74
C SER A 10 14.02 13.10 -21.92
N ALA A 11 15.17 13.05 -21.25
CA ALA A 11 15.53 11.92 -20.39
C ALA A 11 14.55 11.74 -19.22
N VAL A 12 14.13 12.84 -18.59
CA VAL A 12 13.13 12.80 -17.51
C VAL A 12 11.77 12.30 -18.00
N ASP A 13 11.30 12.81 -19.15
CA ASP A 13 10.01 12.40 -19.72
C ASP A 13 10.02 10.91 -20.12
N GLN A 14 11.14 10.41 -20.65
CA GLN A 14 11.31 8.98 -20.96
C GLN A 14 11.23 8.11 -19.70
N GLU A 15 11.88 8.52 -18.61
CA GLU A 15 11.85 7.77 -17.35
C GLU A 15 10.43 7.77 -16.74
N ILE A 16 9.73 8.90 -16.77
CA ILE A 16 8.34 9.00 -16.33
C ILE A 16 7.45 8.04 -17.13
N LYS A 17 7.60 8.04 -18.46
CA LYS A 17 6.84 7.12 -19.31
C LYS A 17 7.11 5.66 -18.96
N SER A 18 8.38 5.29 -18.78
CA SER A 18 8.80 3.94 -18.38
C SER A 18 8.18 3.52 -17.05
N MET A 19 8.20 4.41 -16.05
CA MET A 19 7.58 4.16 -14.75
C MET A 19 6.07 3.95 -14.83
N ILE A 20 5.36 4.76 -15.62
CA ILE A 20 3.91 4.63 -15.81
C ILE A 20 3.57 3.32 -16.53
N GLU A 21 4.29 2.99 -17.60
CA GLU A 21 4.06 1.77 -18.36
C GLU A 21 4.30 0.53 -17.50
N GLY A 22 5.39 0.50 -16.73
CA GLY A 22 5.67 -0.58 -15.79
C GLY A 22 4.59 -0.73 -14.72
N ALA A 23 4.10 0.38 -14.16
CA ALA A 23 3.01 0.36 -13.19
C ALA A 23 1.69 -0.14 -13.80
N HIS A 24 1.40 0.23 -15.06
CA HIS A 24 0.21 -0.22 -15.77
C HIS A 24 0.27 -1.72 -16.06
N GLN A 25 1.42 -2.21 -16.54
CA GLN A 25 1.63 -3.63 -16.78
C GLN A 25 1.51 -4.45 -15.48
N GLU A 26 2.10 -3.97 -14.38
CA GLU A 26 1.97 -4.61 -13.07
C GLU A 26 0.50 -4.68 -12.61
N ALA A 27 -0.25 -3.60 -12.80
CA ALA A 27 -1.69 -3.58 -12.49
C ALA A 27 -2.47 -4.60 -13.35
N TYR A 28 -2.17 -4.67 -14.65
CA TYR A 28 -2.78 -5.63 -15.56
C TYR A 28 -2.52 -7.09 -15.13
N GLU A 29 -1.29 -7.41 -14.74
CA GLU A 29 -0.95 -8.73 -14.23
C GLU A 29 -1.70 -9.06 -12.94
N ILE A 30 -1.80 -8.11 -11.99
CA ILE A 30 -2.56 -8.31 -10.75
C ILE A 30 -4.02 -8.65 -11.05
N LEU A 31 -4.62 -7.98 -12.04
CA LEU A 31 -5.99 -8.24 -12.46
C LEU A 31 -6.15 -9.63 -13.10
N ILE A 32 -5.18 -10.07 -13.92
CA ILE A 32 -5.19 -11.42 -14.49
C ILE A 32 -5.04 -12.48 -13.41
N GLU A 33 -4.08 -12.31 -12.50
CA GLU A 33 -3.82 -13.25 -11.40
C GLU A 33 -5.06 -13.44 -10.51
N ASN A 34 -5.87 -12.38 -10.35
CA ASN A 34 -7.09 -12.39 -9.55
C ASN A 34 -8.36 -12.40 -10.40
N ARG A 35 -8.29 -12.87 -11.66
CA ARG A 35 -9.41 -12.78 -12.61
C ARG A 35 -10.70 -13.45 -12.11
N SER A 36 -10.58 -14.62 -11.48
CA SER A 36 -11.74 -15.32 -10.93
C SER A 36 -12.49 -14.52 -9.86
N ILE A 37 -11.78 -13.66 -9.11
CA ILE A 37 -12.37 -12.80 -8.08
C ILE A 37 -13.09 -11.60 -8.72
N LEU A 38 -12.52 -11.06 -9.81
CA LEU A 38 -13.18 -10.03 -10.62
C LEU A 38 -14.46 -10.56 -11.25
N ASP A 39 -14.45 -11.78 -11.78
CA ASP A 39 -15.64 -12.39 -12.38
C ASP A 39 -16.75 -12.54 -11.34
N ALA A 40 -16.44 -13.01 -10.12
CA ALA A 40 -17.39 -13.07 -9.00
C ALA A 40 -17.92 -11.68 -8.57
N LEU A 41 -17.06 -10.65 -8.59
CA LEU A 41 -17.49 -9.28 -8.32
C LEU A 41 -18.45 -8.75 -9.39
N VAL A 42 -18.22 -9.10 -10.66
CA VAL A 42 -19.08 -8.69 -11.77
C VAL A 42 -20.44 -9.40 -11.69
N GLU A 43 -20.46 -10.70 -11.38
CA GLU A 43 -21.71 -11.44 -11.18
C GLU A 43 -22.58 -10.78 -10.09
N GLU A 44 -21.99 -10.45 -8.94
CA GLU A 44 -22.71 -9.80 -7.85
C GLU A 44 -23.19 -8.38 -8.23
N LEU A 45 -22.39 -7.62 -8.99
CA LEU A 45 -22.78 -6.30 -9.49
C LEU A 45 -23.91 -6.38 -10.52
N LEU A 46 -23.98 -7.44 -11.33
CA LEU A 46 -25.08 -7.63 -12.26
C LEU A 46 -26.40 -7.92 -11.52
N GLU A 47 -26.34 -8.56 -10.36
CA GLU A 47 -27.53 -8.84 -9.54
C GLU A 47 -28.00 -7.64 -8.72
N LYS A 48 -27.07 -6.90 -8.10
CA LYS A 48 -27.38 -5.84 -7.12
C LYS A 48 -27.23 -4.42 -7.65
N GLU A 49 -26.58 -4.23 -8.81
CA GLU A 49 -26.19 -2.96 -9.43
C GLU A 49 -25.20 -2.10 -8.62
N THR A 50 -25.21 -2.19 -7.30
CA THR A 50 -24.34 -1.46 -6.38
C THR A 50 -23.92 -2.37 -5.23
N LEU A 51 -22.64 -2.35 -4.88
CA LEU A 51 -22.11 -3.08 -3.73
C LEU A 51 -21.58 -2.12 -2.67
N HIS A 52 -21.86 -2.45 -1.41
CA HIS A 52 -21.28 -1.77 -0.27
C HIS A 52 -19.95 -2.40 0.15
N LYS A 53 -19.18 -1.68 0.96
CA LYS A 53 -17.84 -2.07 1.40
C LYS A 53 -17.80 -3.47 2.01
N GLU A 54 -18.78 -3.82 2.84
CA GLU A 54 -18.86 -5.10 3.55
C GLU A 54 -19.03 -6.28 2.58
N GLU A 55 -19.78 -6.08 1.50
CA GLU A 55 -20.01 -7.09 0.46
C GLU A 55 -18.73 -7.28 -0.37
N ILE A 56 -18.06 -6.18 -0.74
CA ILE A 56 -16.77 -6.24 -1.43
C ILE A 56 -15.72 -6.95 -0.57
N GLU A 57 -15.69 -6.69 0.74
CA GLU A 57 -14.79 -7.38 1.67
C GLU A 57 -15.00 -8.89 1.67
N VAL A 58 -16.23 -9.39 1.47
CA VAL A 58 -16.50 -10.83 1.35
C VAL A 58 -15.91 -11.41 0.08
N ILE A 59 -16.10 -10.73 -1.05
CA ILE A 59 -15.59 -11.17 -2.36
C ILE A 59 -14.06 -11.15 -2.37
N PHE A 60 -13.45 -10.15 -1.74
CA PHE A 60 -12.00 -9.94 -1.77
C PHE A 60 -11.20 -10.77 -0.75
N LYS A 61 -11.86 -11.63 0.06
CA LYS A 61 -11.18 -12.45 1.08
C LYS A 61 -10.01 -13.28 0.55
N ASN A 62 -10.11 -13.73 -0.70
CA ASN A 62 -9.15 -14.65 -1.31
C ASN A 62 -8.19 -13.96 -2.29
N VAL A 63 -8.12 -12.63 -2.30
CA VAL A 63 -7.20 -11.89 -3.19
C VAL A 63 -5.75 -12.22 -2.86
N ALA A 64 -5.00 -12.64 -3.88
CA ALA A 64 -3.58 -12.89 -3.79
C ALA A 64 -2.83 -11.56 -3.70
N SER A 65 -2.25 -11.26 -2.53
CA SER A 65 -1.47 -10.05 -2.33
C SER A 65 -0.05 -10.22 -2.87
N ARG A 66 0.37 -9.31 -3.76
CA ARG A 66 1.75 -9.24 -4.25
C ARG A 66 2.74 -8.82 -3.14
N PRO A 67 4.02 -9.22 -3.23
CA PRO A 67 5.03 -8.83 -2.26
C PRO A 67 5.15 -7.31 -2.18
N LYS A 68 5.39 -6.79 -0.97
CA LYS A 68 5.59 -5.36 -0.77
C LYS A 68 6.85 -4.91 -1.52
N ARG A 69 6.71 -3.83 -2.31
CA ARG A 69 7.86 -3.19 -2.93
C ARG A 69 8.85 -2.73 -1.84
N PRO A 70 10.17 -2.83 -2.09
CA PRO A 70 11.16 -2.31 -1.17
C PRO A 70 11.00 -0.80 -0.99
N ALA A 71 11.47 -0.27 0.13
CA ALA A 71 11.47 1.18 0.35
C ALA A 71 12.32 1.87 -0.73
N TRP A 72 11.78 2.92 -1.34
CA TRP A 72 12.55 3.74 -2.28
C TRP A 72 13.61 4.52 -1.50
N THR A 73 14.89 4.20 -1.74
CA THR A 73 16.02 4.82 -1.07
C THR A 73 16.59 6.01 -1.85
N GLY A 74 16.07 6.30 -3.04
CA GLY A 74 16.53 7.39 -3.92
C GLY A 74 17.80 7.09 -4.71
N SER A 75 18.57 6.09 -4.31
CA SER A 75 19.68 5.53 -5.09
C SER A 75 19.92 4.08 -4.71
N SER A 76 20.50 3.31 -5.64
CA SER A 76 20.92 1.91 -5.43
C SER A 76 21.83 1.75 -4.21
N ASP A 77 22.66 2.75 -3.94
CA ASP A 77 23.74 2.64 -2.95
C ASP A 77 23.30 3.04 -1.53
N ARG A 78 22.12 3.64 -1.39
CA ARG A 78 21.59 4.09 -0.09
C ARG A 78 20.99 2.91 0.67
N GLN A 79 21.66 2.48 1.73
CA GLN A 79 21.17 1.44 2.65
C GLN A 79 20.39 2.08 3.81
N PRO A 80 19.13 1.70 4.08
CA PRO A 80 18.37 2.19 5.22
C PRO A 80 19.08 1.91 6.54
N SER A 81 19.12 2.89 7.44
CA SER A 81 19.72 2.70 8.76
C SER A 81 18.90 1.69 9.58
N ARG A 82 19.58 0.74 10.23
CA ARG A 82 18.95 -0.16 11.21
C ARG A 82 18.70 0.51 12.56
N ILE A 83 19.24 1.70 12.77
CA ILE A 83 19.05 2.49 13.99
C ILE A 83 17.62 3.05 13.97
N PRO A 84 16.79 2.78 15.00
CA PRO A 84 15.44 3.34 15.06
C PRO A 84 15.48 4.86 15.23
N PRO A 85 14.38 5.58 14.90
CA PRO A 85 14.24 6.99 15.23
C PRO A 85 14.54 7.26 16.71
N VAL A 86 15.14 8.40 17.01
CA VAL A 86 15.42 8.82 18.38
C VAL A 86 14.12 8.79 19.18
N ALA A 87 14.16 8.14 20.35
CA ALA A 87 13.01 8.08 21.24
C ALA A 87 12.55 9.50 21.56
N LEU A 88 11.33 9.85 21.13
CA LEU A 88 10.73 11.11 21.51
C LEU A 88 10.59 11.13 23.02
N LYS A 89 11.14 12.16 23.67
CA LYS A 89 10.86 12.40 25.08
C LYS A 89 9.32 12.54 25.21
N PRO A 90 8.68 11.87 26.18
CA PRO A 90 7.27 12.10 26.42
C PRO A 90 7.08 13.59 26.65
N ARG A 91 6.12 14.19 25.94
CA ARG A 91 5.75 15.58 26.17
C ARG A 91 5.20 15.64 27.58
N ASN A 92 5.92 16.28 28.52
CA ASN A 92 5.43 16.49 29.88
C ASN A 92 4.21 17.42 29.82
N ASN A 93 3.03 16.86 29.61
CA ASN A 93 1.78 17.56 29.84
C ASN A 93 1.56 17.65 31.36
N HIS A 94 2.26 18.57 32.02
CA HIS A 94 1.86 19.04 33.35
C HIS A 94 0.72 20.04 33.21
N LEU A 95 -0.45 19.57 32.79
CA LEU A 95 -1.75 20.16 33.10
C LEU A 95 -2.74 18.99 33.24
N ASN A 96 -3.26 18.82 34.45
CA ASN A 96 -4.23 17.79 34.83
C ASN A 96 -5.37 17.67 33.82
N GLY A 97 -5.64 16.44 33.37
CA GLY A 97 -6.80 16.09 32.57
C GLY A 97 -6.74 14.63 32.15
N VAL A 98 -7.54 13.79 32.81
CA VAL A 98 -7.69 12.34 32.62
C VAL A 98 -7.71 11.97 31.13
N VAL A 99 -6.79 11.12 30.68
CA VAL A 99 -6.91 10.43 29.40
C VAL A 99 -6.89 8.94 29.68
N GLU A 100 -8.07 8.33 29.64
CA GLU A 100 -8.24 6.89 29.72
C GLU A 100 -7.39 6.18 28.65
N GLU A 101 -6.67 5.16 29.08
CA GLU A 101 -5.83 4.33 28.22
C GLU A 101 -6.75 3.47 27.32
N LYS A 102 -6.97 3.90 26.07
CA LYS A 102 -7.71 3.07 25.10
C LYS A 102 -6.95 1.74 24.90
N PRO A 103 -7.63 0.59 24.96
CA PRO A 103 -6.98 -0.71 24.98
C PRO A 103 -6.26 -0.97 23.64
N LYS A 104 -4.95 -1.22 23.72
CA LYS A 104 -4.16 -1.73 22.60
C LYS A 104 -4.72 -3.08 22.17
N ARG A 105 -5.27 -3.18 20.96
CA ARG A 105 -5.67 -4.44 20.33
C ARG A 105 -4.45 -5.38 20.30
N LYS A 106 -4.45 -6.40 21.16
CA LYS A 106 -3.51 -7.52 21.09
C LYS A 106 -3.76 -8.25 19.77
N LYS A 107 -2.74 -8.36 18.90
CA LYS A 107 -2.74 -9.36 17.83
C LYS A 107 -2.75 -10.73 18.50
N LYS A 108 -3.85 -11.47 18.44
CA LYS A 108 -3.86 -12.89 18.79
C LYS A 108 -2.99 -13.61 17.77
N ALA A 109 -1.86 -14.15 18.23
CA ALA A 109 -1.21 -15.26 17.55
C ALA A 109 -2.18 -16.45 17.56
N ALA A 110 -2.50 -16.99 16.40
CA ALA A 110 -3.23 -18.24 16.30
C ALA A 110 -2.28 -19.37 16.74
N ALA A 111 -2.66 -20.05 17.83
CA ALA A 111 -2.05 -21.30 18.25
C ALA A 111 -2.52 -22.43 17.33
N LYS A 112 -1.57 -23.26 16.90
CA LYS A 112 -1.80 -24.64 16.47
C LYS A 112 -2.27 -25.46 17.68
N ASP A 113 -3.22 -26.37 17.47
CA ASP A 113 -3.25 -27.72 18.04
C ASP A 113 -4.36 -28.51 17.33
N GLU A 114 -3.97 -29.35 16.37
CA GLU A 114 -4.25 -30.80 16.26
C GLU A 114 -3.42 -31.39 15.11
#